data_AF-A0A2G2DP75-F1
#
_entry.id   AF-A0A2G2DP75-F1
#
_cell.length_a   1.000
_cell.length_b   1.000
_cell.length_c   1.000
_cell.angle_alpha   90.00
_cell.angle_beta   90.00
_cell.angle_gamma   90.00
#
_symmetry.space_group_name_H-M   'P 1'
#
loop_
_entity.id
_entity.type
_entity.pdbx_description
1 polymer ?
#
loop_
_entity_poly.entity_id
_entity_poly.type
_entity_poly.pdbx_seq_one_letter_code
_entity_poly.pdbx_strand_id
1 'polypeptide(L)'
;MPEEITWKRLKNDPDGMKYQRLTELVYYSSMFNRYITIPVGRKSDGATGARDLGVKESGWRGVWAKFVQNILKSYANVETEAWWVHDELCLKGAWDDGTMISNFICSTVIAVELQKVGYTKEAIYWWFATFLFGGGEARKNGLLWVK
;
A
#
# COMPACT_ATOMS: atom_id res chain seq x y z
N MET A 1 16.78 -8.52 20.90
CA MET A 1 15.39 -8.77 21.32
C MET A 1 14.68 -9.34 20.09
N PRO A 2 14.00 -10.49 20.16
CA PRO A 2 13.25 -10.98 19.01
C PRO A 2 12.24 -9.91 18.61
N GLU A 3 12.23 -9.54 17.32
CA GLU A 3 11.24 -8.61 16.79
C GLU A 3 9.84 -9.17 17.08
N GLU A 4 8.99 -8.37 17.71
CA GLU A 4 7.63 -8.76 18.01
C GLU A 4 6.87 -8.96 16.69
N ILE A 5 6.24 -10.13 16.52
CA ILE A 5 5.45 -10.41 15.32
C ILE A 5 4.20 -9.51 15.38
N THR A 6 4.17 -8.49 14.52
CA THR A 6 3.11 -7.47 14.53
C THR A 6 1.95 -7.77 13.58
N TRP A 7 2.00 -8.91 12.88
CA TRP A 7 0.96 -9.37 11.95
C TRP A 7 0.93 -10.91 11.84
N LYS A 8 -0.21 -11.48 11.45
CA LYS A 8 -0.34 -12.91 11.14
C LYS A 8 -0.87 -13.12 9.73
N ARG A 9 -0.42 -14.20 9.09
CA ARG A 9 -0.97 -14.67 7.82
C ARG A 9 -2.31 -15.38 8.06
N LEU A 10 -3.33 -14.98 7.32
CA LEU A 10 -4.63 -15.65 7.28
C LEU A 10 -4.60 -16.74 6.22
N LYS A 11 -5.14 -17.92 6.56
CA LYS A 11 -5.37 -19.01 5.61
C LYS A 11 -6.87 -19.10 5.37
N ASN A 12 -7.28 -19.07 4.10
CA ASN A 12 -8.68 -19.23 3.68
C ASN A 12 -9.64 -18.18 4.27
N ASP A 13 -9.21 -16.92 4.36
CA ASP A 13 -10.12 -15.84 4.76
C ASP A 13 -11.25 -15.70 3.71
N PRO A 14 -12.53 -15.64 4.12
CA PRO A 14 -13.65 -15.59 3.19
C PRO A 14 -13.67 -14.31 2.35
N ASP A 15 -13.04 -13.24 2.83
CA ASP A 15 -12.95 -11.95 2.14
C ASP A 15 -11.73 -11.90 1.19
N GLY A 16 -10.99 -13.01 1.05
CA GLY A 16 -9.77 -13.09 0.24
C GLY A 16 -8.55 -12.42 0.90
N MET A 17 -8.65 -12.00 2.16
CA MET A 17 -7.57 -11.33 2.86
C MET A 17 -6.44 -12.29 3.25
N LYS A 18 -5.20 -11.80 3.21
CA LYS A 18 -4.01 -12.65 3.44
C LYS A 18 -3.30 -12.35 4.74
N TYR A 19 -3.44 -11.14 5.27
CA TYR A 19 -2.72 -10.68 6.43
C TYR A 19 -3.66 -9.98 7.41
N GLN A 20 -3.37 -10.10 8.69
CA GLN A 20 -4.08 -9.39 9.76
C GLN A 20 -3.07 -8.77 10.74
N ARG A 21 -3.24 -7.48 11.05
CA ARG A 21 -2.48 -6.81 12.11
C ARG A 21 -2.80 -7.37 13.48
N LEU A 22 -1.77 -7.66 14.27
CA LEU A 22 -1.88 -8.12 15.66
C LEU A 22 -1.71 -7.00 16.67
N THR A 23 -0.94 -5.97 16.30
CA THR A 23 -0.70 -4.78 17.11
C THR A 23 -1.15 -3.54 16.34
N GLU A 24 -1.42 -2.47 17.09
CA GLU A 24 -1.68 -1.15 16.49
C GLU A 24 -0.38 -0.62 15.88
N LEU A 25 -0.48 -0.02 14.69
CA LEU A 25 0.61 0.71 14.08
C LEU A 25 0.25 2.18 13.97
N VAL A 26 0.99 3.02 14.68
CA VAL A 26 0.94 4.46 14.54
C VAL A 26 2.10 4.88 13.63
N TYR A 27 1.79 5.25 12.39
CA TYR A 27 2.77 5.75 11.43
C TYR A 27 2.78 7.27 11.42
N TYR A 28 3.99 7.85 11.45
CA TYR A 28 4.23 9.27 11.29
C TYR A 28 4.91 9.57 9.96
N SER A 29 4.26 10.39 9.14
CA SER A 29 4.87 10.89 7.91
C SER A 29 5.65 12.17 8.18
N SER A 30 6.98 12.09 8.17
CA SER A 30 7.84 13.28 8.30
C SER A 30 7.68 14.28 7.15
N MET A 31 7.29 13.82 5.96
CA MET A 31 7.06 14.66 4.78
C MET A 31 5.82 15.55 4.94
N PHE A 32 4.76 15.00 5.54
CA PHE A 32 3.48 15.70 5.69
C PHE A 32 3.23 16.21 7.12
N ASN A 33 4.11 15.87 8.07
CA ASN A 33 3.99 16.18 9.49
C ASN A 33 2.64 15.72 10.08
N ARG A 34 2.23 14.48 9.77
CA ARG A 34 0.92 13.93 10.14
C ARG A 34 1.00 12.44 10.47
N TYR A 35 -0.02 11.96 11.18
CA TYR A 35 -0.14 10.59 11.64
C TYR A 35 -1.26 9.83 10.93
N ILE A 36 -1.06 8.52 10.81
CA ILE A 36 -2.11 7.56 10.46
C ILE A 36 -2.01 6.35 11.39
N THR A 37 -3.13 5.97 11.96
CA THR A 37 -3.24 4.84 12.88
C THR A 37 -3.93 3.70 12.17
N ILE A 38 -3.24 2.56 12.15
CA ILE A 38 -3.75 1.30 11.62
C ILE A 38 -4.16 0.44 12.81
N PRO A 39 -5.47 0.18 12.99
CA PRO A 39 -5.97 -0.48 14.18
C PRO A 39 -5.61 -1.96 14.22
N VAL A 40 -5.58 -2.51 15.44
CA VAL A 40 -5.48 -3.96 15.66
C VAL A 40 -6.58 -4.69 14.90
N GLY A 41 -6.25 -5.81 14.27
CA GLY A 41 -7.19 -6.63 13.54
C GLY A 41 -7.45 -6.18 12.10
N ARG A 42 -6.85 -5.05 11.65
CA ARG A 42 -6.91 -4.62 10.25
C ARG A 42 -6.43 -5.74 9.33
N LYS A 43 -7.25 -6.10 8.35
CA LYS A 43 -6.92 -7.06 7.31
C LYS A 43 -6.35 -6.36 6.08
N SER A 44 -5.39 -6.98 5.42
CA SER A 44 -4.91 -6.59 4.09
C SER A 44 -4.95 -7.80 3.16
N ASP A 45 -5.31 -7.56 1.90
CA ASP A 45 -5.35 -8.54 0.82
C ASP A 45 -3.93 -8.93 0.35
N GLY A 46 -2.93 -8.22 0.86
CA GLY A 46 -1.55 -8.52 0.56
C GLY A 46 -1.19 -8.12 -0.86
N ALA A 47 -1.68 -6.98 -1.37
CA ALA A 47 -0.97 -6.27 -2.44
C ALA A 47 0.52 -6.02 -2.09
N THR A 48 0.88 -6.18 -0.80
CA THR A 48 2.19 -6.54 -0.23
C THR A 48 2.97 -7.64 -0.99
N GLY A 49 2.32 -8.43 -1.84
CA GLY A 49 2.95 -9.31 -2.80
C GLY A 49 2.26 -9.16 -4.16
N ALA A 50 3.01 -8.67 -5.15
CA ALA A 50 2.65 -8.58 -6.57
C ALA A 50 2.14 -9.88 -7.25
N ARG A 51 1.92 -10.95 -6.48
CA ARG A 51 1.46 -12.26 -6.95
C ARG A 51 0.04 -12.25 -7.51
N ASP A 52 -0.82 -11.32 -7.09
CA ASP A 52 -2.25 -11.33 -7.47
C ASP A 52 -2.68 -10.21 -8.42
N LEU A 53 -1.74 -9.62 -9.19
CA LEU A 53 -2.10 -9.02 -10.48
C LEU A 53 -2.51 -10.14 -11.47
N GLY A 54 -3.55 -10.90 -11.14
CA GLY A 54 -4.18 -11.88 -12.01
C GLY A 54 -4.93 -11.14 -13.11
N VAL A 55 -4.20 -10.58 -14.07
CA VAL A 55 -4.80 -9.83 -15.16
C VAL A 55 -5.52 -10.81 -16.07
N LYS A 56 -6.83 -10.95 -15.88
CA LYS A 56 -7.76 -11.44 -16.89
C LYS A 56 -8.19 -10.32 -17.86
N GLU A 57 -7.45 -9.21 -17.93
CA GLU A 57 -7.75 -8.12 -18.88
C GLU A 57 -6.87 -8.20 -20.13
N SER A 58 -7.51 -8.18 -21.29
CA SER A 58 -6.88 -7.91 -22.58
C SER A 58 -6.61 -6.39 -22.70
N GLY A 59 -5.44 -6.03 -23.26
CA GLY A 59 -5.05 -4.64 -23.51
C GLY A 59 -3.77 -4.19 -22.81
N TRP A 60 -3.42 -2.91 -22.97
CA TRP A 60 -2.15 -2.33 -22.48
C TRP A 60 -1.98 -2.43 -20.96
N ARG A 61 -3.09 -2.43 -20.20
CA ARG A 61 -3.10 -2.63 -18.75
C ARG A 61 -2.61 -4.02 -18.35
N GLY A 62 -3.01 -5.05 -19.10
CA GLY A 62 -2.53 -6.42 -18.89
C GLY A 62 -1.06 -6.61 -19.25
N VAL A 63 -0.58 -5.92 -20.28
CA VAL A 63 0.85 -5.90 -20.64
C VAL A 63 1.67 -5.21 -19.54
N TRP A 64 1.21 -4.06 -19.06
CA TRP A 64 1.88 -3.32 -18.00
C TRP A 64 1.89 -4.09 -16.68
N ALA A 65 0.75 -4.65 -16.27
CA ALA A 65 0.69 -5.46 -15.06
C ALA A 65 1.53 -6.74 -15.15
N LYS A 66 1.65 -7.39 -16.33
CA LYS A 66 2.61 -8.50 -16.54
C LYS A 66 4.07 -8.05 -16.49
N PHE A 67 4.40 -6.89 -17.05
CA PHE A 67 5.75 -6.32 -16.99
C PHE A 67 6.14 -6.00 -15.55
N VAL A 68 5.26 -5.30 -14.84
CA VAL A 68 5.38 -4.97 -13.42
C VAL A 68 5.48 -6.27 -12.60
N GLN A 69 4.64 -7.28 -12.85
CA GLN A 69 4.78 -8.60 -12.22
C GLN A 69 6.12 -9.28 -12.49
N ASN A 70 6.67 -9.19 -13.69
CA ASN A 70 7.95 -9.80 -14.02
C ASN A 70 9.12 -9.09 -13.32
N ILE A 71 9.03 -7.77 -13.14
CA ILE A 71 9.94 -7.01 -12.27
C ILE A 71 9.74 -7.43 -10.81
N LEU A 72 8.50 -7.61 -10.38
CA LEU A 72 8.15 -7.81 -8.97
C LEU A 72 8.23 -9.27 -8.49
N LYS A 73 8.26 -10.27 -9.38
CA LYS A 73 8.43 -11.68 -9.01
C LYS A 73 9.76 -11.93 -8.27
N SER A 74 10.78 -11.13 -8.53
CA SER A 74 12.04 -11.15 -7.76
C SER A 74 11.95 -10.46 -6.40
N TYR A 75 10.87 -9.71 -6.12
CA TYR A 75 10.70 -8.86 -4.94
C TYR A 75 9.36 -9.07 -4.23
N ALA A 76 8.68 -10.21 -4.45
CA ALA A 76 7.37 -10.52 -3.89
C ALA A 76 7.36 -10.79 -2.36
N ASN A 77 8.48 -10.54 -1.67
CA ASN A 77 8.70 -10.76 -0.24
C ASN A 77 8.98 -9.45 0.51
N VAL A 78 8.55 -8.30 -0.01
CA VAL A 78 8.73 -7.01 0.67
C VAL A 78 7.68 -6.88 1.78
N GLU A 79 7.92 -7.60 2.88
CA GLU A 79 7.15 -7.53 4.13
C GLU A 79 7.47 -6.21 4.85
N THR A 80 6.95 -5.10 4.31
CA THR A 80 7.18 -3.75 4.84
C THR A 80 5.89 -3.14 5.32
N GLU A 81 6.02 -2.22 6.27
CA GLU A 81 4.90 -1.44 6.79
C GLU A 81 4.32 -0.45 5.79
N ALA A 82 5.04 -0.19 4.69
CA ALA A 82 4.63 0.71 3.62
C ALA A 82 3.24 0.36 3.06
N TRP A 83 2.93 -0.94 2.94
CA TRP A 83 1.64 -1.42 2.43
C TRP A 83 0.49 -1.19 3.40
N TRP A 84 0.69 -1.46 4.69
CA TRP A 84 -0.31 -1.19 5.72
C TRP A 84 -0.65 0.30 5.79
N VAL A 85 0.37 1.15 5.72
CA VAL A 85 0.23 2.60 5.68
C VAL A 85 -0.52 3.03 4.42
N HIS A 86 -0.11 2.56 3.25
CA HIS A 86 -0.77 2.88 1.98
C HIS A 86 -2.24 2.48 1.96
N ASP A 87 -2.54 1.23 2.31
CA ASP A 87 -3.89 0.69 2.26
C ASP A 87 -4.82 1.45 3.21
N GLU A 88 -4.32 1.85 4.38
CA GLU A 88 -5.08 2.63 5.34
C GLU A 88 -5.32 4.06 4.85
N LEU A 89 -4.31 4.73 4.28
CA LEU A 89 -4.46 6.08 3.73
C LEU A 89 -5.43 6.09 2.54
N CYS A 90 -5.32 5.11 1.65
CA CYS A 90 -6.19 4.99 0.50
C CYS A 90 -7.61 4.55 0.89
N LEU A 91 -7.80 3.79 1.98
CA LEU A 91 -9.12 3.48 2.54
C LEU A 91 -9.75 4.69 3.22
N LYS A 92 -9.03 5.38 4.11
CA LYS A 92 -9.58 6.52 4.87
C LYS A 92 -9.78 7.75 3.97
N GLY A 93 -8.87 7.96 3.02
CA GLY A 93 -8.80 9.20 2.25
C GLY A 93 -8.40 10.42 3.08
N ALA A 94 -7.98 10.24 4.34
CA ALA A 94 -7.61 11.32 5.24
C ALA A 94 -6.57 10.84 6.26
N TRP A 95 -5.85 11.80 6.84
CA TRP A 95 -5.02 11.61 8.04
C TRP A 95 -5.89 11.46 9.29
N ASP A 96 -5.32 11.03 10.41
CA ASP A 96 -6.08 10.86 11.66
C ASP A 96 -6.68 12.17 12.19
N ASP A 97 -6.11 13.32 11.82
CA ASP A 97 -6.64 14.65 12.14
C ASP A 97 -7.77 15.13 11.21
N GLY A 98 -8.20 14.29 10.27
CA GLY A 98 -9.24 14.60 9.29
C GLY A 98 -8.77 15.36 8.06
N THR A 99 -7.48 15.70 7.96
CA THR A 99 -6.94 16.34 6.75
C THR A 99 -7.01 15.39 5.57
N MET A 100 -7.69 15.82 4.51
CA MET A 100 -7.91 15.01 3.32
C MET A 100 -6.62 14.74 2.54
N ILE A 101 -6.58 13.59 1.88
CA ILE A 101 -5.44 13.08 1.12
C ILE A 101 -5.83 12.91 -0.34
N SER A 102 -4.98 13.37 -1.26
CA SER A 102 -5.11 13.07 -2.69
C SER A 102 -4.44 11.74 -3.03
N ASN A 103 -4.80 11.15 -4.17
CA ASN A 103 -4.15 9.93 -4.65
C ASN A 103 -2.63 10.09 -4.80
N PHE A 104 -2.17 11.25 -5.27
CA PHE A 104 -0.74 11.59 -5.35
C PHE A 104 -0.05 11.47 -3.99
N ILE A 105 -0.66 11.98 -2.92
CA ILE A 105 -0.11 11.89 -1.57
C ILE A 105 -0.07 10.41 -1.12
N CYS A 106 -1.16 9.64 -1.31
CA CYS A 106 -1.18 8.20 -0.96
C CYS A 106 -0.04 7.43 -1.66
N SER A 107 0.14 7.64 -2.97
CA SER A 107 1.23 7.02 -3.75
C SER A 107 2.62 7.51 -3.37
N THR A 108 2.75 8.76 -2.95
CA THR A 108 4.05 9.32 -2.52
C THR A 108 4.49 8.72 -1.19
N VAL A 109 3.56 8.52 -0.24
CA VAL A 109 3.87 7.92 1.05
C VAL A 109 4.44 6.51 0.89
N ILE A 110 3.81 5.64 0.09
CA ILE A 110 4.32 4.27 -0.12
C ILE A 110 5.73 4.28 -0.73
N ALA A 111 5.99 5.17 -1.70
CA ALA A 111 7.29 5.26 -2.33
C ALA A 111 8.39 5.70 -1.36
N VAL A 112 8.09 6.69 -0.51
CA VAL A 112 9.03 7.16 0.53
C VAL A 112 9.33 6.05 1.53
N GLU A 113 8.32 5.31 1.99
CA GLU A 113 8.52 4.21 2.93
C GLU A 113 9.33 3.06 2.31
N LEU A 114 9.07 2.72 1.05
CA LEU A 114 9.87 1.73 0.32
C LEU A 114 11.33 2.20 0.15
N GLN A 115 11.58 3.49 -0.10
CA GLN A 115 12.94 4.02 -0.18
C GLN A 115 13.68 3.92 1.16
N LYS A 116 13.01 4.21 2.28
CA LYS A 116 13.62 4.16 3.63
C LYS A 116 14.17 2.77 3.98
N VAL A 117 13.51 1.72 3.51
CA VAL A 117 13.94 0.32 3.74
C VAL A 117 14.81 -0.23 2.60
N GLY A 118 15.28 0.62 1.69
CA GLY A 118 16.25 0.26 0.64
C GLY A 118 15.66 -0.11 -0.73
N TYR A 119 14.33 -0.15 -0.89
CA TYR A 119 13.65 -0.52 -2.13
C TYR A 119 13.47 0.69 -3.08
N THR A 120 14.58 1.29 -3.50
CA THR A 120 14.56 2.56 -4.26
C THR A 120 13.95 2.42 -5.65
N LYS A 121 14.20 1.30 -6.35
CA LYS A 121 13.66 1.08 -7.71
C LYS A 121 12.19 0.72 -7.64
N GLU A 122 11.82 -0.10 -6.68
CA GLU A 122 10.47 -0.56 -6.42
C GLU A 122 9.59 0.60 -5.97
N ALA A 123 10.12 1.52 -5.17
CA ALA A 123 9.42 2.75 -4.81
C ALA A 123 8.93 3.50 -6.05
N ILE A 124 9.75 3.59 -7.10
CA ILE A 124 9.36 4.24 -8.37
C ILE A 124 8.24 3.44 -9.03
N TYR A 125 8.41 2.12 -9.21
CA TYR A 125 7.40 1.28 -9.86
C TYR A 125 6.06 1.29 -9.11
N TRP A 126 6.11 1.21 -7.77
CA TRP A 126 4.93 1.20 -6.92
C TRP A 126 4.28 2.57 -6.79
N TRP A 127 5.06 3.64 -6.84
CA TRP A 127 4.50 4.98 -6.97
C TRP A 127 3.59 5.07 -8.20
N PHE A 128 4.09 4.69 -9.38
CA PHE A 128 3.30 4.72 -10.61
C PHE A 128 2.14 3.73 -10.58
N ALA A 129 2.34 2.53 -10.07
CA ALA A 129 1.29 1.51 -10.01
C ALA A 129 0.14 1.95 -9.10
N THR A 130 0.44 2.40 -7.88
CA THR A 130 -0.59 2.87 -6.93
C THR A 130 -1.24 4.16 -7.43
N PHE A 131 -0.48 5.05 -8.07
CA PHE A 131 -1.03 6.30 -8.61
C PHE A 131 -2.01 6.04 -9.76
N LEU A 132 -1.68 5.13 -10.67
CA LEU A 132 -2.52 4.86 -11.84
C LEU A 132 -3.73 3.99 -11.50
N PHE A 133 -3.54 2.98 -10.64
CA PHE A 133 -4.53 1.90 -10.45
C PHE A 133 -5.10 1.83 -9.03
N GLY A 134 -4.46 2.45 -8.05
CA GLY A 134 -4.93 2.50 -6.66
C GLY A 134 -5.77 3.73 -6.35
N GLY A 135 -5.84 4.04 -5.04
CA GLY A 135 -6.28 5.34 -4.55
C GLY A 135 -7.58 5.38 -3.75
N GLY A 136 -8.43 4.36 -3.80
CA GLY A 136 -9.64 4.25 -2.95
C GLY A 136 -10.39 5.58 -2.73
N GLU A 137 -10.61 5.95 -1.48
CA GLU A 137 -11.21 7.23 -1.07
C GLU A 137 -10.30 8.43 -1.38
N ALA A 138 -8.97 8.29 -1.24
CA ALA A 138 -8.01 9.36 -1.57
C ALA A 138 -8.12 9.83 -3.04
N ARG A 139 -8.47 8.92 -3.96
CA ARG A 139 -8.72 9.26 -5.37
C ARG A 139 -10.01 10.03 -5.58
N LYS A 140 -11.02 9.84 -4.73
CA LYS A 140 -12.27 10.61 -4.79
C LYS A 140 -12.03 12.07 -4.38
N ASN A 141 -11.12 12.29 -3.43
CA ASN A 141 -10.66 13.62 -3.02
C ASN A 141 -9.90 14.33 -4.14
N GLY A 142 -9.19 13.60 -4.98
CA GLY A 142 -8.60 14.08 -6.22
C GLY A 142 -7.32 13.36 -6.60
N LEU A 143 -6.93 13.46 -7.87
CA LEU A 143 -5.75 12.76 -8.38
C LEU A 143 -4.45 13.42 -7.91
N LEU A 144 -4.29 14.71 -8.16
CA LEU A 144 -3.09 15.47 -7.81
C LEU A 144 -3.31 16.29 -6.52
N TRP A 145 -4.44 16.98 -6.46
CA TRP A 145 -4.82 17.89 -5.39
C TRP A 145 -6.13 17.45 -4.77
N VAL A 146 -6.33 17.74 -3.49
CA VAL A 146 -7.65 17.64 -2.85
C VAL A 146 -8.55 18.71 -3.47
N LYS A 147 -9.79 18.35 -3.81
CA LYS A 147 -10.82 19.23 -4.35
C LYS A 147 -11.44 20.14 -3.29
#